data_AF-A0A5C8F314-F1
#
_entry.id   AF-A0A5C8F314-F1
#
_cell.length_a   1.000
_cell.length_b   1.000
_cell.length_c   1.000
_cell.angle_alpha   90.00
_cell.angle_beta   90.00
_cell.angle_gamma   90.00
#
_symmetry.space_group_name_H-M   'P 1'
#
loop_
_entity.id
_entity.type
_entity.pdbx_description
1 polymer ?
#
loop_
_entity_poly.entity_id
_entity_poly.type
_entity_poly.pdbx_seq_one_letter_code
_entity_poly.pdbx_strand_id
1 'polypeptide(L)'
;MYNFKKLFTYMVVGALVMALSISCKSNEEPQETGSTSPYHPSQGSYTDTSWKTGATVTINDNGTCTIAGTAVFGNTGQTQTQTFSITVTKWWYEYDDPDAYHAGSSYEKSKAAINFPTEDYFHVYNRRGSDENLFISFGPEGKRYNTYYLKK
;
A
#
# COMPACT_ATOMS: atom_id res chain seq x y z
N MET A 1 34.16 9.77 65.48
CA MET A 1 33.90 11.22 65.43
C MET A 1 33.96 11.67 63.98
N TYR A 2 32.89 12.29 63.48
CA TYR A 2 32.88 12.93 62.16
C TYR A 2 33.15 14.42 62.36
N ASN A 3 34.06 15.02 61.60
CA ASN A 3 34.28 16.47 61.62
C ASN A 3 34.29 17.00 60.17
N PHE A 4 33.53 18.06 59.94
CA PHE A 4 33.21 18.63 58.63
C PHE A 4 33.85 20.03 58.51
N LYS A 5 34.03 20.52 57.27
CA LYS A 5 34.61 21.85 56.88
C LYS A 5 36.15 21.89 56.99
N LYS A 6 36.94 22.69 56.23
CA LYS A 6 36.76 23.73 55.17
C LYS A 6 38.08 23.71 54.32
N LEU A 7 38.25 24.20 53.09
CA LEU A 7 37.41 24.90 52.10
C LEU A 7 38.01 24.68 50.67
N PHE A 8 37.21 24.87 49.62
CA PHE A 8 37.55 25.12 48.21
C PHE A 8 38.92 25.78 47.93
N THR A 9 39.71 25.21 47.02
CA THR A 9 40.43 25.91 45.92
C THR A 9 40.99 24.87 44.95
N TYR A 10 40.34 24.66 43.80
CA TYR A 10 40.95 24.36 42.49
C TYR A 10 39.85 24.40 41.42
N MET A 11 39.35 25.61 41.18
CA MET A 11 38.69 25.93 39.92
C MET A 11 39.78 26.12 38.86
N VAL A 12 39.41 25.95 37.58
CA VAL A 12 40.16 26.29 36.34
C VAL A 12 40.91 25.12 35.68
N VAL A 13 40.65 24.99 34.36
CA VAL A 13 41.12 24.01 33.35
C VAL A 13 40.66 22.54 33.57
N GLY A 14 40.08 21.84 32.59
CA GLY A 14 39.68 22.25 31.24
C GLY A 14 39.79 21.11 30.21
N ALA A 15 38.79 20.23 30.17
CA ALA A 15 38.42 19.32 29.07
C ALA A 15 37.08 18.70 29.51
N LEU A 16 35.92 19.03 28.95
CA LEU A 16 35.55 19.00 27.52
C LEU A 16 36.06 17.74 26.81
N VAL A 17 35.47 16.60 27.19
CA VAL A 17 35.18 15.54 26.22
C VAL A 17 33.65 15.42 26.14
N MET A 18 33.06 16.37 25.42
CA MET A 18 31.75 16.16 24.82
C MET A 18 31.88 15.10 23.71
N ALA A 19 30.79 14.39 23.45
CA ALA A 19 30.63 13.43 22.37
C ALA A 19 31.54 12.18 22.39
N LEU A 20 31.01 11.10 22.98
CA LEU A 20 30.80 9.89 22.16
C LEU A 20 29.30 9.58 22.02
N SER A 21 28.52 10.63 21.75
CA SER A 21 27.27 10.48 21.02
C SER A 21 27.63 10.00 19.62
N ILE A 22 27.72 8.69 19.44
CA ILE A 22 27.78 8.04 18.12
C ILE A 22 26.39 8.22 17.49
N SER A 23 26.12 9.46 17.09
CA SER A 23 25.06 9.79 16.17
C SER A 23 25.49 9.33 14.79
N CYS A 24 25.47 8.01 14.58
CA CYS A 24 25.15 7.47 13.27
C CYS A 24 23.67 7.74 12.98
N LYS A 25 23.30 9.02 12.93
CA LYS A 25 22.27 9.44 12.00
C LYS A 25 22.84 9.06 10.64
N SER A 26 22.30 8.00 10.05
CA SER A 26 22.41 7.88 8.60
C SER A 26 21.81 9.17 8.05
N ASN A 27 22.66 9.94 7.38
CA ASN A 27 22.27 11.17 6.72
C ASN A 27 21.94 10.90 5.24
N GLU A 28 21.83 9.63 4.89
CA GLU A 28 21.23 9.14 3.65
C GLU A 28 19.73 9.46 3.72
N GLU A 29 19.26 10.28 2.79
CA GLU A 29 17.82 10.47 2.59
C GLU A 29 17.18 9.10 2.31
N PRO A 30 15.95 8.83 2.78
CA PRO A 30 15.28 7.58 2.48
C PRO A 30 15.24 7.38 0.96
N GLN A 31 15.94 6.37 0.46
CA GLN A 31 15.91 6.06 -0.97
C GLN A 31 14.46 5.70 -1.34
N GLU A 32 13.91 6.38 -2.34
CA GLU A 32 12.60 6.05 -2.87
C GLU A 32 12.63 4.63 -3.43
N THR A 33 11.75 3.76 -2.94
CA THR A 33 11.66 2.35 -3.35
C THR A 33 10.80 2.13 -4.59
N GLY A 34 10.25 3.19 -5.17
CA GLY A 34 9.29 3.10 -6.27
C GLY A 34 8.80 4.46 -6.74
N SER A 35 7.76 4.48 -7.57
CA SER A 35 7.17 5.74 -8.05
C SER A 35 5.66 5.62 -8.33
N THR A 36 5.00 6.77 -8.43
CA THR A 36 3.60 6.83 -8.87
C THR A 36 3.49 6.82 -10.38
N SER A 37 2.53 6.07 -10.92
CA SER A 37 2.25 5.99 -12.36
C SER A 37 0.79 6.37 -12.66
N PRO A 38 0.52 7.07 -13.79
CA PRO A 38 -0.83 7.22 -14.33
C PRO A 38 -1.27 6.00 -15.15
N TYR A 39 -0.43 4.96 -15.28
CA TYR A 39 -0.82 3.70 -15.92
C TYR A 39 -2.05 3.09 -15.26
N HIS A 40 -2.85 2.36 -16.02
CA HIS A 40 -4.05 1.66 -15.55
C HIS A 40 -4.27 0.41 -16.42
N PRO A 41 -4.90 -0.65 -15.87
CA PRO A 41 -5.25 -1.87 -16.61
C PRO A 41 -6.05 -1.53 -17.86
N SER A 42 -5.92 -2.37 -18.89
CA SER A 42 -6.56 -2.10 -20.18
C SER A 42 -8.09 -2.25 -20.12
N GLN A 43 -8.85 -1.27 -20.65
CA GLN A 43 -10.32 -1.28 -20.60
C GLN A 43 -10.95 -2.60 -21.08
N GLY A 44 -11.92 -3.12 -20.34
CA GLY A 44 -12.62 -4.36 -20.65
C GLY A 44 -13.06 -5.15 -19.42
N SER A 45 -13.57 -6.35 -19.64
CA SER A 45 -13.94 -7.29 -18.57
C SER A 45 -12.76 -8.20 -18.23
N TYR A 46 -12.63 -8.54 -16.96
CA TYR A 46 -11.67 -9.51 -16.42
C TYR A 46 -12.46 -10.52 -15.57
N THR A 47 -12.11 -11.81 -15.64
CA THR A 47 -12.82 -12.90 -14.96
C THR A 47 -11.88 -13.93 -14.36
N ASP A 48 -12.34 -14.63 -13.32
CA ASP A 48 -11.77 -15.89 -12.87
C ASP A 48 -12.91 -16.93 -12.84
N THR A 49 -12.76 -17.97 -13.66
CA THR A 49 -13.79 -19.00 -13.86
C THR A 49 -13.85 -20.03 -12.73
N SER A 50 -12.76 -20.17 -11.96
CA SER A 50 -12.68 -21.10 -10.81
C SER A 50 -13.45 -20.53 -9.62
N TRP A 51 -13.29 -19.23 -9.37
CA TRP A 51 -13.92 -18.52 -8.25
C TRP A 51 -15.22 -17.81 -8.63
N LYS A 52 -15.56 -17.77 -9.93
CA LYS A 52 -16.76 -17.12 -10.50
C LYS A 52 -16.84 -15.63 -10.15
N THR A 53 -15.68 -15.00 -10.12
CA THR A 53 -15.46 -13.58 -9.85
C THR A 53 -15.17 -12.84 -11.15
N GLY A 54 -15.34 -11.52 -11.13
CA GLY A 54 -15.04 -10.70 -12.29
C GLY A 54 -15.12 -9.21 -11.98
N ALA A 55 -14.52 -8.42 -12.86
CA ALA A 55 -14.51 -6.97 -12.79
C ALA A 55 -14.51 -6.38 -14.20
N THR A 56 -15.17 -5.23 -14.36
CA THR A 56 -15.04 -4.39 -15.55
C THR A 56 -14.18 -3.20 -15.20
N VAL A 57 -13.16 -2.98 -16.03
CA VAL A 57 -12.27 -1.82 -16.03
C VAL A 57 -12.81 -0.82 -17.04
N THR A 58 -13.11 0.39 -16.58
CA THR A 58 -13.52 1.54 -17.40
C THR A 58 -12.50 2.66 -17.22
N ILE A 59 -12.03 3.24 -18.33
CA ILE A 59 -11.19 4.44 -18.32
C ILE A 59 -12.09 5.65 -18.52
N ASN A 60 -12.06 6.59 -17.58
CA ASN A 60 -12.89 7.77 -17.57
C ASN A 60 -12.20 8.93 -18.32
N ASP A 61 -12.97 9.87 -18.88
CA ASP A 61 -12.46 11.01 -19.66
C ASP A 61 -11.44 11.90 -18.92
N ASN A 62 -11.45 11.86 -17.58
CA ASN A 62 -10.52 12.59 -16.72
C ASN A 62 -9.19 11.83 -16.43
N GLY A 63 -8.94 10.70 -17.11
CA GLY A 63 -7.74 9.87 -16.92
C GLY A 63 -7.75 9.02 -15.66
N THR A 64 -8.87 8.92 -14.95
CA THR A 64 -9.03 7.95 -13.84
C THR A 64 -9.56 6.61 -14.36
N CYS A 65 -9.31 5.54 -13.59
CA CYS A 65 -9.80 4.21 -13.88
C CYS A 65 -10.85 3.79 -12.84
N THR A 66 -12.03 3.38 -13.28
CA THR A 66 -13.05 2.75 -12.42
C THR A 66 -13.04 1.25 -12.62
N ILE A 67 -12.97 0.50 -11.53
CA ILE A 67 -12.95 -0.96 -11.49
C ILE A 67 -14.13 -1.41 -10.64
N ALA A 68 -15.14 -2.01 -11.26
CA ALA A 68 -16.35 -2.47 -10.58
C ALA A 68 -16.62 -3.94 -10.89
N GLY A 69 -17.06 -4.71 -9.90
CA GLY A 69 -17.12 -6.17 -10.05
C GLY A 69 -17.72 -6.91 -8.87
N THR A 70 -17.50 -8.21 -8.84
CA THR A 70 -17.91 -9.13 -7.78
C THR A 70 -16.73 -9.95 -7.30
N ALA A 71 -16.51 -9.94 -6.00
CA ALA A 71 -15.52 -10.73 -5.28
C ALA A 71 -16.19 -11.74 -4.34
N VAL A 72 -15.41 -12.66 -3.78
CA VAL A 72 -15.91 -13.75 -2.93
C VAL A 72 -15.21 -13.81 -1.58
N PHE A 73 -15.99 -14.13 -0.54
CA PHE A 73 -15.53 -14.42 0.81
C PHE A 73 -15.51 -15.93 1.06
N GLY A 74 -14.42 -16.39 1.68
CA GLY A 74 -14.23 -17.77 2.13
C GLY A 74 -13.42 -18.63 1.16
N ASN A 75 -12.73 -19.63 1.72
CA ASN A 75 -12.05 -20.68 0.96
C ASN A 75 -13.00 -21.87 0.80
N THR A 76 -13.30 -22.25 -0.44
CA THR A 76 -13.98 -23.50 -0.88
C THR A 76 -15.17 -24.00 -0.02
N GLY A 77 -16.40 -23.81 -0.51
CA GLY A 77 -17.56 -24.60 -0.07
C GLY A 77 -18.85 -23.82 0.12
N GLN A 78 -18.77 -22.59 0.63
CA GLN A 78 -19.89 -21.63 0.66
C GLN A 78 -19.41 -20.23 0.29
N THR A 79 -19.53 -19.93 -0.99
CA THR A 79 -19.04 -18.69 -1.59
C THR A 79 -20.04 -17.55 -1.35
N GLN A 80 -19.81 -16.73 -0.32
CA GLN A 80 -20.54 -15.45 -0.20
C GLN A 80 -19.95 -14.47 -1.21
N THR A 81 -20.78 -13.88 -2.07
CA THR A 81 -20.36 -12.85 -3.02
C THR A 81 -20.56 -11.45 -2.42
N GLN A 82 -19.74 -10.50 -2.87
CA GLN A 82 -19.91 -9.07 -2.58
C GLN A 82 -19.52 -8.26 -3.80
N THR A 83 -20.36 -7.30 -4.19
CA THR A 83 -20.04 -6.35 -5.24
C THR A 83 -19.15 -5.23 -4.71
N PHE A 84 -18.30 -4.70 -5.59
CA PHE A 84 -17.43 -3.57 -5.30
C PHE A 84 -17.36 -2.56 -6.45
N SER A 85 -16.96 -1.34 -6.13
CA SER A 85 -16.60 -0.30 -7.09
C SER A 85 -15.46 0.53 -6.50
N ILE A 86 -14.36 0.63 -7.23
CA ILE A 86 -13.14 1.36 -6.83
C ILE A 86 -12.75 2.31 -7.96
N THR A 87 -12.41 3.56 -7.62
CA THR A 87 -11.84 4.51 -8.57
C THR A 87 -10.38 4.77 -8.24
N VAL A 88 -9.48 4.43 -9.15
CA VAL A 88 -8.04 4.66 -9.05
C VAL A 88 -7.65 5.89 -9.87
N THR A 89 -6.95 6.81 -9.23
CA THR A 89 -6.41 8.07 -9.80
C THR A 89 -4.91 8.01 -10.04
N LYS A 90 -4.18 7.30 -9.17
CA LYS A 90 -2.73 7.05 -9.31
C LYS A 90 -2.41 5.66 -8.79
N TRP A 91 -1.55 4.96 -9.50
CA TRP A 91 -0.99 3.68 -9.06
C TRP A 91 0.41 3.91 -8.50
N TRP A 92 0.87 2.98 -7.68
CA TRP A 92 2.24 2.89 -7.19
C TRP A 92 2.89 1.62 -7.77
N TYR A 93 4.18 1.68 -8.09
CA TYR A 93 4.98 0.50 -8.40
C TYR A 93 6.33 0.60 -7.68
N GLU A 94 6.94 -0.54 -7.38
CA GLU A 94 8.25 -0.63 -6.74
C GLU A 94 9.34 -0.82 -7.82
N TYR A 95 10.54 -0.26 -7.61
CA TYR A 95 11.56 -0.20 -8.67
C TYR A 95 12.15 -1.58 -9.03
N ASP A 96 11.97 -2.57 -8.16
CA ASP A 96 12.36 -3.97 -8.34
C ASP A 96 11.28 -4.84 -9.03
N ASP A 97 10.00 -4.47 -8.99
CA ASP A 97 8.94 -5.02 -9.85
C ASP A 97 8.15 -3.91 -10.60
N PRO A 98 8.76 -3.28 -11.63
CA PRO A 98 8.19 -2.13 -12.35
C PRO A 98 6.99 -2.46 -13.25
N ASP A 99 6.58 -3.73 -13.29
CA ASP A 99 5.35 -4.18 -13.95
C ASP A 99 4.22 -4.52 -12.95
N ALA A 100 4.49 -4.45 -11.63
CA ALA A 100 3.52 -4.61 -10.56
C ALA A 100 2.96 -3.25 -10.10
N TYR A 101 1.68 -3.00 -10.40
CA TYR A 101 0.99 -1.77 -10.06
C TYR A 101 0.00 -2.00 -8.93
N HIS A 102 0.08 -1.16 -7.90
CA HIS A 102 -0.68 -1.27 -6.66
C HIS A 102 -1.46 0.01 -6.37
N ALA A 103 -2.65 -0.12 -5.81
CA ALA A 103 -3.44 1.00 -5.32
C ALA A 103 -4.32 0.62 -4.12
N GLY A 104 -4.69 1.62 -3.32
CA GLY A 104 -5.60 1.48 -2.18
C GLY A 104 -4.92 1.64 -0.83
N SER A 105 -5.60 1.23 0.23
CA SER A 105 -5.28 1.54 1.63
C SER A 105 -3.89 1.07 2.08
N SER A 106 -3.34 0.02 1.46
CA SER A 106 -2.00 -0.49 1.77
C SER A 106 -0.86 0.26 1.04
N TYR A 107 -1.17 1.23 0.18
CA TYR A 107 -0.21 1.93 -0.67
C TYR A 107 -0.43 3.44 -0.60
N GLU A 108 0.06 4.08 0.47
CA GLU A 108 -0.16 5.50 0.78
C GLU A 108 0.26 6.47 -0.35
N LYS A 109 1.28 6.10 -1.14
CA LYS A 109 1.75 6.88 -2.29
C LYS A 109 0.85 6.75 -3.53
N SER A 110 0.01 5.72 -3.59
CA SER A 110 -1.06 5.59 -4.60
C SER A 110 -2.20 6.58 -4.31
N LYS A 111 -3.17 6.70 -5.22
CA LYS A 111 -4.41 7.43 -4.95
C LYS A 111 -5.59 6.66 -5.52
N ALA A 112 -6.40 6.08 -4.64
CA ALA A 112 -7.64 5.43 -4.98
C ALA A 112 -8.71 5.67 -3.91
N ALA A 113 -9.97 5.45 -4.26
CA ALA A 113 -11.09 5.42 -3.32
C ALA A 113 -11.96 4.19 -3.62
N ILE A 114 -12.40 3.48 -2.58
CA ILE A 114 -13.47 2.50 -2.70
C ILE A 114 -14.81 3.23 -2.58
N ASN A 115 -15.61 3.17 -3.63
CA ASN A 115 -16.93 3.80 -3.70
C ASN A 115 -18.00 2.91 -3.03
N PHE A 116 -17.81 1.60 -3.10
CA PHE A 116 -18.65 0.60 -2.46
C PHE A 116 -17.89 -0.74 -2.32
N PRO A 117 -18.06 -1.50 -1.21
CA PRO A 117 -18.62 -1.03 0.08
C PRO A 117 -17.75 0.09 0.68
N THR A 118 -18.33 0.91 1.56
CA THR A 118 -17.61 2.01 2.21
C THR A 118 -16.73 1.47 3.34
N GLU A 119 -15.45 1.25 3.06
CA GLU A 119 -14.53 0.57 3.97
C GLU A 119 -13.14 1.22 4.01
N ASP A 120 -12.48 1.17 5.16
CA ASP A 120 -11.12 1.69 5.32
C ASP A 120 -10.05 0.82 4.64
N TYR A 121 -10.34 -0.47 4.41
CA TYR A 121 -9.41 -1.41 3.79
C TYR A 121 -9.84 -1.86 2.39
N PHE A 122 -9.02 -1.54 1.40
CA PHE A 122 -8.99 -2.20 0.10
C PHE A 122 -7.59 -2.19 -0.52
N HIS A 123 -7.35 -3.14 -1.42
CA HIS A 123 -6.15 -3.26 -2.24
C HIS A 123 -6.55 -3.65 -3.66
N VAL A 124 -6.00 -2.94 -4.64
CA VAL A 124 -6.02 -3.29 -6.06
C VAL A 124 -4.58 -3.57 -6.50
N TYR A 125 -4.38 -4.68 -7.19
CA TYR A 125 -3.14 -5.04 -7.88
C TYR A 125 -3.41 -5.30 -9.35
N ASN A 126 -2.55 -4.80 -10.21
CA ASN A 126 -2.52 -5.12 -11.63
C ASN A 126 -1.09 -5.39 -12.08
N ARG A 127 -0.88 -6.47 -12.82
CA ARG A 127 0.40 -6.72 -13.51
C ARG A 127 0.31 -6.28 -14.96
N ARG A 128 1.30 -5.52 -15.45
CA ARG A 128 1.46 -5.19 -16.87
C ARG A 128 2.20 -6.31 -17.61
N GLY A 129 1.92 -6.49 -18.91
CA GLY A 129 2.64 -7.41 -19.79
C GLY A 129 1.76 -8.49 -20.42
N SER A 130 2.38 -9.56 -20.93
CA SER A 130 1.71 -10.72 -21.55
C SER A 130 0.69 -11.39 -20.62
N ASP A 131 0.99 -11.36 -19.32
CA ASP A 131 0.23 -12.02 -18.28
C ASP A 131 -0.71 -11.07 -17.53
N GLU A 132 -1.18 -9.99 -18.19
CA GLU A 132 -2.04 -8.97 -17.60
C GLU A 132 -3.12 -9.62 -16.73
N ASN A 133 -3.12 -9.27 -15.46
CA ASN A 133 -4.03 -9.79 -14.47
C ASN A 133 -4.40 -8.70 -13.47
N LEU A 134 -5.56 -8.88 -12.86
CA LEU A 134 -6.17 -7.90 -11.97
C LEU A 134 -6.66 -8.62 -10.71
N PHE A 135 -6.26 -8.12 -9.56
CA PHE A 135 -6.64 -8.65 -8.26
C PHE A 135 -7.19 -7.51 -7.39
N ILE A 136 -8.33 -7.76 -6.74
CA ILE A 136 -8.95 -6.86 -5.79
C ILE A 136 -9.21 -7.63 -4.50
N SER A 137 -8.82 -7.02 -3.37
CA SER A 137 -9.09 -7.50 -2.01
C SER A 137 -9.68 -6.36 -1.18
N PHE A 138 -10.81 -6.56 -0.52
CA PHE A 138 -11.46 -5.55 0.32
C PHE A 138 -12.23 -6.20 1.47
N GLY A 139 -12.39 -5.48 2.58
CA GLY A 139 -12.72 -6.12 3.86
C GLY A 139 -13.88 -5.52 4.67
N PRO A 140 -15.12 -5.55 4.16
CA PRO A 140 -16.30 -5.10 4.88
C PRO A 140 -16.64 -6.01 6.05
N GLU A 141 -17.17 -5.41 7.12
CA GLU A 141 -17.72 -6.12 8.29
C GLU A 141 -16.73 -7.12 8.93
N GLY A 142 -15.42 -6.89 8.81
CA GLY A 142 -14.37 -7.79 9.31
C GLY A 142 -14.17 -9.08 8.49
N LYS A 143 -14.88 -9.24 7.37
CA LYS A 143 -14.64 -10.30 6.38
C LYS A 143 -13.52 -9.87 5.43
N ARG A 144 -13.06 -10.79 4.56
CA ARG A 144 -12.22 -10.43 3.40
C ARG A 144 -12.72 -11.07 2.12
N TYR A 145 -13.10 -10.22 1.17
CA TYR A 145 -13.51 -10.63 -0.17
C TYR A 145 -12.34 -10.46 -1.12
N ASN A 146 -12.13 -11.43 -2.00
CA ASN A 146 -11.08 -11.42 -3.01
C ASN A 146 -11.65 -11.76 -4.37
N THR A 147 -11.11 -11.16 -5.43
CA THR A 147 -11.44 -11.57 -6.81
C THR A 147 -10.62 -12.76 -7.27
N TYR A 148 -9.52 -13.09 -6.58
CA TYR A 148 -8.40 -13.87 -7.13
C TYR A 148 -7.84 -13.21 -8.41
N TYR A 149 -6.94 -13.89 -9.12
CA TYR A 149 -6.25 -13.31 -10.28
C TYR A 149 -7.13 -13.33 -11.51
N LEU A 150 -7.92 -12.27 -11.69
CA LEU A 150 -8.78 -12.11 -12.86
C LEU A 150 -7.91 -11.96 -14.12
N LYS A 151 -8.29 -12.67 -15.18
CA LYS A 151 -7.70 -12.59 -16.52
C LYS A 151 -8.69 -11.95 -17.50
N LYS A 152 -8.15 -11.26 -18.50
CA LYS A 152 -8.94 -10.57 -19.53
C LYS A 152 -9.49 -11.54 -20.57
#